data_AF-A0A4P5URT6-F1
#
_entry.id   AF-A0A4P5URT6-F1
#
_cell.length_a   1.000
_cell.length_b   1.000
_cell.length_c   1.000
_cell.angle_alpha   90.00
_cell.angle_beta   90.00
_cell.angle_gamma   90.00
#
_symmetry.space_group_name_H-M   'P 1'
#
loop_
_entity.id
_entity.type
_entity.pdbx_description
1 polymer ?
#
loop_
_entity_poly.entity_id
_entity_poly.type
_entity_poly.pdbx_seq_one_letter_code
_entity_poly.pdbx_strand_id
1 'polypeptide(L)'
;MRKHETENRSKQKCEIKKNHKKALSYEQAIAKMESELRHSGLAKPALRALIDLEVQTIKSLKKADIQTLAGKHGIGPHALNIIKKLIE
;
A
#
# COMPACT_ATOMS: atom_id res chain seq x y z
N MET A 1 16.66 29.04 5.66
CA MET A 1 16.65 28.52 4.26
C MET A 1 16.72 27.00 4.30
N ARG A 2 15.88 26.36 3.48
CA ARG A 2 15.65 24.91 3.29
C ARG A 2 16.94 24.10 3.14
N LYS A 3 16.97 22.88 3.69
CA LYS A 3 17.50 21.67 3.02
C LYS A 3 16.68 20.46 3.45
N HIS A 4 15.91 19.93 2.51
CA HIS A 4 15.27 18.62 2.58
C HIS A 4 16.36 17.55 2.59
N GLU A 5 16.29 16.61 3.53
CA GLU A 5 17.08 15.38 3.47
C GLU A 5 16.24 14.32 2.75
N THR A 6 16.52 14.20 1.46
CA THR A 6 16.03 13.16 0.57
C THR A 6 16.75 11.84 0.83
N GLU A 7 15.95 10.77 0.81
CA GLU A 7 16.27 9.49 0.17
C GLU A 7 17.13 8.48 0.96
N ASN A 8 16.44 7.58 1.67
CA ASN A 8 16.96 6.24 1.95
C ASN A 8 16.17 5.21 1.12
N ARG A 9 16.45 5.18 -0.19
CA ARG A 9 16.11 4.06 -1.08
C ARG A 9 17.24 3.05 -0.98
N SER A 10 16.97 1.84 -0.47
CA SER A 10 17.62 0.62 -0.99
C SER A 10 17.07 -0.69 -0.41
N LYS A 11 16.38 -1.44 -1.29
CA LYS A 11 16.41 -2.92 -1.38
C LYS A 11 15.97 -3.72 -0.14
N GLN A 12 14.75 -3.52 0.36
CA GLN A 12 14.10 -4.60 1.10
C GLN A 12 13.58 -5.66 0.12
N LYS A 13 14.34 -6.76 0.04
CA LYS A 13 14.00 -8.00 -0.66
C LYS A 13 12.59 -8.43 -0.23
N CYS A 14 11.64 -8.56 -1.15
CA CYS A 14 10.28 -8.98 -0.81
C CYS A 14 10.31 -10.39 -0.21
N GLU A 15 10.18 -10.50 1.11
CA GLU A 15 10.24 -11.79 1.82
C GLU A 15 9.07 -12.73 1.49
N ILE A 16 8.02 -12.20 0.87
CA ILE A 16 6.79 -12.93 0.56
C ILE A 16 7.05 -14.13 -0.37
N LYS A 17 8.05 -14.06 -1.26
CA LYS A 17 8.38 -15.19 -2.16
C LYS A 17 8.89 -16.44 -1.43
N LYS A 18 9.27 -16.35 -0.15
CA LYS A 18 9.81 -17.50 0.61
C LYS A 18 8.87 -18.06 1.66
N ASN A 19 7.73 -17.41 1.97
CA ASN A 19 6.91 -17.79 3.11
C ASN A 19 5.41 -17.86 2.77
N HIS A 20 4.95 -19.07 2.40
CA HIS A 20 3.55 -19.34 2.04
C HIS A 20 2.55 -18.92 3.12
N LYS A 21 2.92 -19.01 4.41
CA LYS A 21 2.07 -18.59 5.53
C LYS A 21 1.78 -17.08 5.50
N LYS A 22 2.78 -16.25 5.17
CA LYS A 22 2.57 -14.80 5.00
C LYS A 22 1.64 -14.51 3.82
N ALA A 23 1.77 -15.24 2.71
CA ALA A 23 0.91 -15.04 1.54
C ALA A 23 -0.58 -15.29 1.84
N LEU A 24 -0.91 -16.37 2.57
CA LEU A 24 -2.29 -16.66 2.98
C LEU A 24 -2.85 -15.59 3.94
N SER A 25 -2.03 -15.10 4.87
CA SER A 25 -2.41 -14.02 5.79
C SER A 25 -2.76 -12.73 5.04
N TYR A 26 -1.99 -12.38 4.00
CA TYR A 26 -2.32 -11.25 3.14
C TYR A 26 -3.63 -11.44 2.38
N GLU A 27 -3.89 -12.60 1.78
CA GLU A 27 -5.15 -12.80 1.05
C GLU A 27 -6.36 -12.72 1.99
N GLN A 28 -6.25 -13.22 3.23
CA GLN A 28 -7.28 -13.05 4.26
C GLN A 28 -7.48 -11.58 4.68
N ALA A 29 -6.39 -10.83 4.86
CA ALA A 29 -6.46 -9.42 5.19
C ALA A 29 -7.05 -8.59 4.03
N ILE A 30 -6.65 -8.87 2.78
CA ILE A 30 -7.25 -8.27 1.57
C ILE A 30 -8.75 -8.59 1.54
N ALA A 31 -9.14 -9.81 1.95
CA ALA A 31 -10.54 -10.18 1.97
C ALA A 31 -11.38 -9.43 3.01
N LYS A 32 -10.76 -8.93 4.07
CA LYS A 32 -11.38 -8.12 5.13
C LYS A 32 -11.32 -6.62 4.86
N MET A 33 -10.57 -6.17 3.84
CA MET A 33 -10.56 -4.76 3.44
C MET A 33 -11.93 -4.32 2.96
N GLU A 34 -12.17 -3.02 3.08
CA GLU A 34 -13.38 -2.38 2.56
C GLU A 34 -13.55 -2.66 1.07
N SER A 35 -14.79 -2.92 0.65
CA SER A 35 -15.13 -3.32 -0.72
C SER A 35 -14.69 -2.28 -1.74
N GLU A 36 -14.76 -0.99 -1.42
CA GLU A 36 -14.26 0.10 -2.26
C GLU A 36 -12.76 -0.03 -2.56
N LEU A 37 -11.95 -0.32 -1.54
CA LEU A 37 -10.52 -0.57 -1.71
C LEU A 37 -10.27 -1.85 -2.51
N ARG A 38 -11.02 -2.92 -2.22
CA ARG A 38 -10.83 -4.22 -2.88
C ARG A 38 -11.22 -4.20 -4.36
N HIS A 39 -12.23 -3.40 -4.71
CA HIS A 39 -12.74 -3.26 -6.09
C HIS A 39 -12.22 -2.03 -6.82
N SER A 40 -11.34 -1.24 -6.20
CA SER A 40 -10.71 -0.06 -6.79
C SER A 40 -9.83 -0.33 -8.02
N GLY A 41 -9.53 -1.59 -8.31
CA GLY A 41 -8.57 -1.98 -9.35
C GLY A 41 -7.11 -1.94 -8.90
N LEU A 42 -6.84 -1.75 -7.60
CA LEU A 42 -5.49 -1.85 -7.05
C LEU A 42 -4.92 -3.27 -7.24
N ALA A 43 -3.68 -3.32 -7.74
CA ALA A 43 -2.97 -4.58 -7.87
C ALA A 43 -2.69 -5.20 -6.50
N LYS A 44 -2.63 -6.54 -6.42
CA LYS A 44 -2.28 -7.29 -5.20
C LYS A 44 -1.06 -6.74 -4.43
N PRO A 45 0.07 -6.37 -5.05
CA PRO A 45 1.20 -5.79 -4.31
C PRO A 45 0.86 -4.44 -3.65
N ALA A 46 0.00 -3.62 -4.23
CA ALA A 46 -0.44 -2.36 -3.63
C ALA A 46 -1.40 -2.62 -2.45
N LEU A 47 -2.34 -3.55 -2.60
CA LEU A 47 -3.23 -3.98 -1.50
C LEU A 47 -2.43 -4.54 -0.32
N ARG A 48 -1.39 -5.32 -0.59
CA ARG A 48 -0.47 -5.82 0.46
C ARG A 48 0.26 -4.69 1.16
N ALA A 49 0.75 -3.70 0.41
CA ALA A 49 1.41 -2.54 0.99
C ALA A 49 0.46 -1.69 1.86
N LEU A 50 -0.83 -1.61 1.50
CA LEU A 50 -1.85 -0.97 2.32
C LEU A 50 -2.09 -1.74 3.63
N ILE A 51 -2.10 -3.08 3.58
CA ILE A 51 -2.22 -3.92 4.78
C ILE A 51 -1.01 -3.78 5.70
N ASP A 52 0.20 -3.73 5.15
CA ASP A 52 1.44 -3.45 5.90
C ASP A 52 1.41 -2.07 6.58
N LEU A 53 0.60 -1.14 6.06
CA LEU A 53 0.35 0.17 6.65
C LEU A 53 -0.90 0.21 7.55
N GLU A 54 -1.55 -0.93 7.78
CA GLU A 54 -2.84 -1.03 8.49
C GLU A 54 -3.98 -0.20 7.86
N VAL A 55 -3.83 0.14 6.57
CA VAL A 55 -4.82 0.87 5.78
C VAL A 55 -5.78 -0.13 5.14
N GLN A 56 -6.87 -0.43 5.83
CA GLN A 56 -7.87 -1.41 5.36
C GLN A 56 -9.23 -0.78 5.01
N THR A 57 -9.40 0.52 5.24
CA THR A 57 -10.64 1.29 4.96
C THR A 57 -10.32 2.61 4.26
N ILE A 58 -11.28 3.18 3.54
CA ILE A 58 -11.14 4.49 2.89
C ILE A 58 -10.89 5.58 3.94
N LYS A 59 -11.46 5.48 5.14
CA LYS A 59 -11.15 6.41 6.25
C LYS A 59 -9.68 6.38 6.65
N SER A 60 -9.09 5.19 6.79
CA SER A 60 -7.65 5.06 7.06
C SER A 60 -6.82 5.54 5.87
N LEU A 61 -7.29 5.30 4.64
CA LEU A 61 -6.62 5.76 3.42
C LEU A 61 -6.58 7.29 3.32
N LYS A 62 -7.68 7.98 3.66
CA LYS A 62 -7.76 9.44 3.71
C LYS A 62 -6.86 10.05 4.80
N LYS A 63 -6.65 9.32 5.90
CA LYS A 63 -5.72 9.73 6.97
C LYS A 63 -4.26 9.42 6.67
N ALA A 64 -4.00 8.49 5.74
CA ALA A 64 -2.66 8.11 5.36
C ALA A 64 -2.02 9.20 4.50
N ASP A 65 -0.76 9.50 4.79
CA ASP A 65 0.00 10.46 3.99
C ASP A 65 0.37 9.88 2.62
N ILE A 66 0.08 10.61 1.55
CA ILE A 66 0.31 10.14 0.18
C ILE A 66 1.79 9.95 -0.11
N GLN A 67 2.69 10.76 0.47
CA GLN A 67 4.13 10.59 0.26
C GLN A 67 4.62 9.29 0.90
N THR A 68 4.08 8.96 2.07
CA THR A 68 4.34 7.69 2.76
C THR A 68 3.85 6.51 1.92
N LEU A 69 2.66 6.60 1.33
CA LEU A 69 2.13 5.58 0.42
C LEU A 69 3.00 5.43 -0.84
N ALA A 70 3.45 6.53 -1.44
CA ALA A 70 4.32 6.52 -2.62
C ALA A 70 5.70 5.90 -2.36
N GLY A 71 6.18 6.00 -1.12
CA GLY A 71 7.43 5.38 -0.70
C GLY A 71 7.33 3.87 -0.45
N LYS A 72 6.12 3.29 -0.37
CA LYS A 72 5.97 1.87 -0.06
C LYS A 72 6.23 0.96 -1.25
N HIS A 73 6.99 -0.08 -0.96
CA HIS A 73 7.23 -1.16 -1.90
C HIS A 73 5.92 -1.85 -2.30
N GLY A 74 5.57 -1.79 -3.58
CA GLY A 74 4.34 -2.37 -4.13
C GLY A 74 3.28 -1.34 -4.52
N ILE A 75 3.43 -0.07 -4.09
CA ILE A 75 2.58 1.04 -4.53
C ILE A 75 3.32 1.77 -5.67
N GLY A 76 2.93 1.44 -6.90
CA GLY A 76 3.45 2.11 -8.11
C GLY A 76 2.66 3.37 -8.50
N PRO A 77 3.10 4.09 -9.54
CA PRO A 77 2.45 5.32 -10.01
C PRO A 77 0.97 5.11 -10.39
N HIS A 78 0.64 3.94 -10.97
CA HIS A 78 -0.74 3.59 -11.28
C HIS A 78 -1.60 3.40 -10.02
N ALA A 79 -1.08 2.70 -9.01
CA ALA A 79 -1.75 2.51 -7.74
C ALA A 79 -1.96 3.85 -7.00
N LEU A 80 -0.97 4.73 -7.02
CA LEU A 80 -1.11 6.09 -6.45
C LEU A 80 -2.21 6.89 -7.13
N ASN A 81 -2.35 6.79 -8.45
CA ASN A 81 -3.40 7.49 -9.16
C ASN A 81 -4.80 6.98 -8.74
N ILE A 82 -4.96 5.66 -8.57
CA ILE A 82 -6.21 5.08 -8.06
C ILE A 82 -6.47 5.55 -6.63
N ILE A 83 -5.47 5.48 -5.76
CA ILE A 83 -5.58 5.94 -4.37
C ILE A 83 -6.02 7.40 -4.31
N LYS A 84 -5.41 8.28 -5.12
CA LYS A 84 -5.79 9.69 -5.21
C LYS A 84 -7.27 9.86 -5.58
N LYS A 85 -7.76 9.12 -6.56
CA LYS A 85 -9.19 9.14 -6.96
C LYS A 85 -10.14 8.62 -5.89
N LEU A 86 -9.69 7.71 -5.02
CA LEU A 86 -10.51 7.18 -3.92
C LEU A 86 -10.60 8.13 -2.73
N ILE A 87 -9.60 8.99 -2.55
CA ILE A 87 -9.54 9.92 -1.42
C ILE A 87 -10.08 11.32 -1.74
N GLU A 88 -10.10 11.69 -3.02
CA GLU A 88 -10.79 12.86 -3.57
C GLU A 88 -12.27 12.89 -3.13
#